data_AF-A0A954EXX9-F1
#
_entry.id   AF-A0A954EXX9-F1
#
_cell.length_a   1.000
_cell.length_b   1.000
_cell.length_c   1.000
_cell.angle_alpha   90.00
_cell.angle_beta   90.00
_cell.angle_gamma   90.00
#
_symmetry.space_group_name_H-M   'P 1'
#
loop_
_entity.id
_entity.type
_entity.pdbx_description
1 polymer ?
#
loop_
_entity_poly.entity_id
_entity_poly.type
_entity_poly.pdbx_seq_one_letter_code
_entity_poly.pdbx_strand_id
1 'polypeptide(L)'
;DDSPQIAPPPPRTSQTPNEQASTPSNLPFIILASYASLVTLLLLMQFFSGGGAPNTKQLESLPDVAPEAPDKLSFISPDKPLPPGHTLTIGTEQRFGHILVEPLRVVHEPIEFVHYSDPSKTREPSQAVCKLWVRFTNVSDDQVISPLDAKLLLRWVVNSQLGERSNYYIAEPHGVATQATTYQYRLSKVDSWDMKGQSLGKELGPGETWETYICSEEIRLEELPESMVWRFQIRKGFSPKNHGVTTMVEVPFSKSDLG
;
A
#
# COMPACT_ATOMS: atom_id res chain seq x y z
N ASP A 1 -89.49 -68.55 57.45
CA ASP A 1 -88.94 -68.15 56.15
C ASP A 1 -87.85 -67.15 56.45
N ASP A 2 -86.61 -67.60 56.41
CA ASP A 2 -85.48 -66.98 57.12
C ASP A 2 -84.34 -66.80 56.12
N SER A 3 -84.17 -65.57 55.62
CA SER A 3 -83.32 -65.29 54.46
C SER A 3 -81.91 -64.90 54.91
N PRO A 4 -80.84 -65.63 54.49
CA PRO A 4 -79.49 -65.34 54.94
C PRO A 4 -78.90 -64.08 54.30
N GLN A 5 -78.31 -63.21 55.12
CA GLN A 5 -77.53 -62.06 54.67
C GLN A 5 -76.24 -62.52 53.95
N ILE A 6 -75.97 -61.93 52.78
CA ILE A 6 -74.71 -62.10 52.05
C ILE A 6 -73.76 -60.97 52.44
N ALA A 7 -72.55 -61.32 52.89
CA ALA A 7 -71.51 -60.35 53.26
C ALA A 7 -70.82 -59.73 52.02
N PRO A 8 -70.37 -58.46 52.08
CA PRO A 8 -69.69 -57.81 50.96
C PRO A 8 -68.21 -58.26 50.83
N PRO A 9 -67.63 -58.19 49.61
CA PRO A 9 -66.24 -58.58 49.36
C PRO A 9 -65.22 -57.54 49.88
N PRO A 10 -63.95 -57.94 50.12
CA PRO A 10 -62.91 -57.05 50.63
C PRO A 10 -62.47 -55.98 49.60
N PRO A 11 -61.91 -54.84 50.06
CA PRO A 11 -61.54 -53.72 49.19
C PRO A 11 -60.33 -54.03 48.30
N ARG A 12 -60.33 -53.48 47.09
CA ARG A 12 -59.18 -53.55 46.16
C ARG A 12 -58.08 -52.60 46.63
N THR A 13 -56.85 -53.10 46.68
CA THR A 13 -55.64 -52.29 46.89
C THR A 13 -55.44 -51.32 45.73
N SER A 14 -55.47 -50.02 46.01
CA SER A 14 -55.13 -48.99 45.03
C SER A 14 -53.62 -48.97 44.80
N GLN A 15 -53.17 -49.31 43.58
CA GLN A 15 -51.79 -49.05 43.17
C GLN A 15 -51.65 -47.57 42.80
N THR A 16 -50.77 -46.86 43.50
CA THR A 16 -50.39 -45.49 43.15
C THR A 16 -49.50 -45.50 41.89
N PRO A 17 -49.78 -44.68 40.86
CA PRO A 17 -48.86 -44.55 39.73
C PRO A 17 -47.53 -43.97 40.19
N ASN A 18 -46.42 -44.60 39.79
CA ASN A 18 -45.08 -44.12 40.11
C ASN A 18 -44.71 -42.97 39.15
N GLU A 19 -44.78 -41.74 39.63
CA GLU A 19 -44.49 -40.54 38.84
C GLU A 19 -42.98 -40.41 38.58
N GLN A 20 -42.53 -40.90 37.42
CA GLN A 20 -41.14 -40.79 37.00
C GLN A 20 -40.79 -39.33 36.71
N ALA A 21 -40.12 -38.67 37.66
CA ALA A 21 -39.56 -37.34 37.48
C ALA A 21 -38.60 -37.32 36.27
N SER A 22 -38.96 -36.54 35.25
CA SER A 22 -38.14 -36.36 34.06
C SER A 22 -36.97 -35.40 34.36
N THR A 23 -35.76 -35.94 34.41
CA THR A 23 -34.54 -35.13 34.55
C THR A 23 -34.45 -34.15 33.37
N PRO A 24 -34.36 -32.83 33.59
CA PRO A 24 -34.25 -31.87 32.49
C PRO A 24 -32.95 -32.11 31.72
N SER A 25 -33.07 -32.13 30.39
CA SER A 25 -31.90 -32.32 29.51
C SER A 25 -30.99 -31.08 29.58
N ASN A 26 -29.76 -31.27 30.04
CA ASN A 26 -28.72 -30.22 30.07
C ASN A 26 -28.11 -29.94 28.68
N LEU A 27 -28.55 -30.64 27.63
CA LEU A 27 -28.04 -30.51 26.26
C LEU A 27 -27.99 -29.07 25.72
N PRO A 28 -29.02 -28.19 25.85
CA PRO A 28 -28.93 -26.82 25.36
C PRO A 28 -27.88 -25.99 26.10
N PHE A 29 -27.65 -26.26 27.40
CA PHE A 29 -26.61 -25.59 28.18
C PHE A 29 -25.21 -26.03 27.74
N ILE A 30 -25.02 -27.32 27.45
CA ILE A 30 -23.77 -27.87 26.93
C ILE A 30 -23.45 -27.30 25.53
N ILE A 31 -24.45 -27.19 24.66
CA ILE A 31 -24.30 -26.56 23.34
C ILE A 31 -23.90 -25.08 23.48
N LEU A 32 -24.57 -24.32 24.35
CA LEU A 32 -24.27 -22.90 24.57
C LEU A 32 -22.87 -22.69 25.16
N ALA A 33 -22.47 -23.49 26.15
CA ALA A 33 -21.13 -23.44 26.75
C ALA A 33 -20.03 -23.81 25.75
N SER A 34 -20.28 -24.80 24.89
CA SER A 34 -19.36 -25.22 23.82
C SER A 34 -19.18 -24.12 22.78
N TYR A 35 -20.29 -23.49 22.36
CA TYR A 35 -20.27 -22.38 21.41
C TYR A 35 -19.56 -21.14 21.97
N ALA A 36 -19.86 -20.75 23.22
CA ALA A 36 -19.18 -19.65 23.89
C ALA A 36 -17.67 -19.89 24.02
N SER A 37 -17.26 -21.12 24.33
CA SER A 37 -15.84 -21.51 24.41
C SER A 37 -15.16 -21.41 23.04
N LEU A 38 -15.81 -21.88 21.97
CA LEU A 38 -15.29 -21.78 20.59
C LEU A 38 -15.11 -20.33 20.14
N VAL A 39 -16.12 -19.47 20.36
CA VAL A 39 -16.05 -18.04 20.03
C VAL A 39 -14.94 -17.35 20.83
N THR A 40 -14.79 -17.66 22.13
CA THR A 40 -13.72 -17.11 22.97
C THR A 40 -12.35 -17.54 22.47
N LEU A 41 -12.19 -18.80 22.03
CA LEU A 41 -10.94 -19.30 21.46
C LEU A 41 -10.60 -18.59 20.14
N LEU A 42 -11.58 -18.37 19.26
CA LEU A 42 -11.40 -17.64 18.00
C LEU A 42 -11.01 -16.17 18.24
N LEU A 43 -11.62 -15.51 19.23
CA LEU A 43 -11.27 -14.13 19.61
C LEU A 43 -9.86 -14.04 20.21
N LEU A 44 -9.47 -14.99 21.06
CA LEU A 44 -8.10 -15.08 21.58
C LEU A 44 -7.09 -15.38 20.47
N MET A 45 -7.41 -16.29 19.55
CA MET A 45 -6.57 -16.54 18.38
C MET A 45 -6.43 -15.28 17.51
N GLN A 46 -7.49 -14.52 17.28
CA GLN A 46 -7.40 -13.26 16.54
C GLN A 46 -6.52 -12.22 17.27
N PHE A 47 -6.62 -12.15 18.60
CA PHE A 47 -5.84 -11.23 19.43
C PHE A 47 -4.35 -11.61 19.47
N PHE A 48 -4.02 -12.90 19.57
CA PHE A 48 -2.64 -13.40 19.64
C PHE A 48 -1.98 -13.62 18.27
N SER A 49 -2.73 -13.86 17.19
CA SER A 49 -2.17 -14.11 15.84
C SER A 49 -1.60 -12.85 15.16
N GLY A 50 -1.48 -11.73 15.88
CA GLY A 50 -0.84 -10.52 15.36
C GLY A 50 -1.52 -9.93 14.13
N GLY A 51 -2.83 -10.18 13.97
CA GLY A 51 -3.68 -9.67 12.90
C GLY A 51 -3.95 -8.17 12.98
N GLY A 52 -2.91 -7.37 13.24
CA GLY A 52 -2.93 -5.96 12.97
C GLY A 52 -3.15 -5.76 11.48
N ALA A 53 -4.17 -5.00 11.11
CA ALA A 53 -4.22 -4.42 9.77
C ALA A 53 -2.84 -3.77 9.47
N PRO A 54 -2.32 -3.88 8.23
CA PRO A 54 -1.07 -3.21 7.89
C PRO A 54 -1.17 -1.75 8.32
N ASN A 55 -0.11 -1.21 8.91
CA ASN A 55 -0.11 0.11 9.54
C ASN A 55 -0.21 1.20 8.45
N THR A 56 -1.38 1.38 7.84
CA THR A 56 -1.62 2.23 6.66
C THR A 56 -1.18 3.67 6.91
N LYS A 57 -1.38 4.15 8.15
CA LYS A 57 -0.92 5.45 8.66
C LYS A 57 0.59 5.69 8.49
N GLN A 58 1.41 4.63 8.47
CA GLN A 58 2.85 4.74 8.22
C GLN A 58 3.16 5.01 6.74
N LEU A 59 2.30 4.57 5.82
CA LEU A 59 2.41 4.78 4.37
C LEU A 59 1.85 6.16 3.96
N GLU A 60 0.86 6.67 4.70
CA GLU A 60 0.29 8.03 4.58
C GLU A 60 1.27 9.16 4.99
N SER A 61 2.30 8.84 5.78
CA SER A 61 3.22 9.83 6.34
C SER A 61 4.62 9.24 6.56
N LEU A 62 5.36 9.07 5.47
CA LEU A 62 6.77 8.70 5.51
C LEU A 62 7.64 9.92 5.87
N PRO A 63 8.66 9.77 6.72
CA PRO A 63 9.59 10.86 7.02
C PRO A 63 10.45 11.17 5.77
N ASP A 64 10.47 12.44 5.36
CA ASP A 64 11.32 12.92 4.26
C ASP A 64 12.80 12.94 4.70
N VAL A 65 13.10 13.80 5.68
CA VAL A 65 14.31 13.87 6.50
C VAL A 65 13.92 14.58 7.82
N ALA A 66 14.07 14.04 9.03
CA ALA A 66 14.35 12.67 9.48
C ALA A 66 13.48 12.36 10.73
N PRO A 67 13.44 11.12 11.27
CA PRO A 67 14.51 10.60 12.13
C PRO A 67 15.01 9.21 11.70
N GLU A 68 14.87 8.86 10.42
CA GLU A 68 15.63 7.75 9.86
C GLU A 68 17.10 8.14 9.75
N ALA A 69 18.01 7.22 10.10
CA ALA A 69 19.42 7.38 9.78
C ALA A 69 19.57 7.52 8.25
N PRO A 70 20.58 8.26 7.74
CA PRO A 70 20.81 8.40 6.29
C PRO A 70 20.85 7.06 5.53
N ASP A 71 21.30 6.01 6.23
CA ASP A 71 21.52 4.64 5.73
C ASP A 71 20.27 3.74 5.83
N LYS A 72 19.15 4.27 6.35
CA LYS A 72 17.86 3.55 6.46
C LYS A 72 16.83 4.24 5.58
N LEU A 73 16.14 3.47 4.75
CA LEU A 73 14.96 3.85 3.99
C LEU A 73 13.81 3.02 4.56
N SER A 74 12.67 3.64 4.87
CA SER A 74 11.38 2.92 4.95
C SER A 74 11.03 2.36 3.58
N PHE A 75 11.65 1.23 3.22
CA PHE A 75 11.37 0.52 1.98
C PHE A 75 9.98 -0.11 2.03
N ILE A 76 9.18 0.16 1.00
CA ILE A 76 7.84 -0.41 0.85
C ILE A 76 7.88 -1.44 -0.27
N SER A 77 7.77 -2.70 0.14
CA SER A 77 7.86 -3.86 -0.72
C SER A 77 6.68 -3.94 -1.72
N PRO A 78 6.87 -4.45 -2.95
CA PRO A 78 5.83 -4.47 -3.99
C PRO A 78 4.59 -5.29 -3.62
N ASP A 79 4.73 -6.33 -2.77
CA ASP A 79 3.63 -7.16 -2.26
C ASP A 79 2.64 -6.43 -1.33
N LYS A 80 3.03 -5.27 -0.78
CA LYS A 80 2.19 -4.55 0.18
C LYS A 80 1.25 -3.59 -0.54
N PRO A 81 -0.08 -3.73 -0.42
CA PRO A 81 -1.01 -2.74 -0.94
C PRO A 81 -0.80 -1.38 -0.26
N LEU A 82 -0.97 -0.29 -1.01
CA LEU A 82 -0.99 1.05 -0.43
C LEU A 82 -2.35 1.33 0.26
N PRO A 83 -2.46 2.37 1.11
CA PRO A 83 -3.73 2.78 1.67
C PRO A 83 -4.72 3.22 0.56
N PRO A 84 -6.05 3.14 0.81
CA PRO A 84 -7.04 3.66 -0.12
C PRO A 84 -6.77 5.13 -0.50
N GLY A 85 -6.90 5.46 -1.78
CA GLY A 85 -6.62 6.81 -2.31
C GLY A 85 -5.16 7.09 -2.68
N HIS A 86 -4.25 6.11 -2.55
CA HIS A 86 -2.86 6.23 -3.02
C HIS A 86 -2.63 5.69 -4.43
N THR A 87 -3.60 4.95 -4.99
CA THR A 87 -3.58 4.46 -6.37
C THR A 87 -4.36 5.43 -7.26
N LEU A 88 -3.69 6.03 -8.25
CA LEU A 88 -4.25 7.03 -9.18
C LEU A 88 -4.34 6.44 -10.58
N THR A 89 -5.34 6.85 -11.35
CA THR A 89 -5.43 6.52 -12.78
C THR A 89 -4.72 7.59 -13.61
N ILE A 90 -4.20 7.22 -14.78
CA ILE A 90 -3.68 8.21 -15.74
C ILE A 90 -4.81 9.18 -16.12
N GLY A 91 -4.52 10.47 -16.08
CA GLY A 91 -5.48 11.56 -16.31
C GLY A 91 -6.35 11.92 -15.10
N THR A 92 -6.13 11.34 -13.91
CA THR A 92 -6.85 11.76 -12.68
C THR A 92 -5.95 12.46 -11.68
N GLU A 93 -6.49 13.50 -11.05
CA GLU A 93 -5.83 14.26 -9.99
C GLU A 93 -6.19 13.73 -8.60
N GLN A 94 -5.23 13.69 -7.68
CA GLN A 94 -5.44 13.33 -6.28
C GLN A 94 -4.58 14.20 -5.35
N ARG A 95 -5.19 14.69 -4.27
CA ARG A 95 -4.51 15.54 -3.28
C ARG A 95 -3.80 14.69 -2.23
N PHE A 96 -2.51 14.96 -2.05
CA PHE A 96 -1.68 14.47 -0.95
C PHE A 96 -1.16 15.65 -0.16
N GLY A 97 -1.70 15.89 1.04
CA GLY A 97 -1.29 17.03 1.88
C GLY A 97 -1.43 18.38 1.17
N HIS A 98 -0.30 19.01 0.87
CA HIS A 98 -0.23 20.28 0.15
C HIS A 98 0.07 20.15 -1.35
N ILE A 99 0.23 18.94 -1.89
CA ILE A 99 0.50 18.71 -3.32
C ILE A 99 -0.68 17.97 -3.95
N LEU A 100 -1.15 18.48 -5.08
CA LEU A 100 -2.00 17.77 -6.02
C LEU A 100 -1.11 17.01 -7.01
N VAL A 101 -1.40 15.74 -7.24
CA VAL A 101 -0.65 14.85 -8.14
C VAL A 101 -1.57 14.38 -9.26
N GLU A 102 -1.11 14.49 -10.50
CA GLU A 102 -1.84 14.06 -11.69
C GLU A 102 -0.89 13.30 -12.63
N PRO A 103 -1.01 11.97 -12.79
CA PRO A 103 -0.23 11.21 -13.75
C PRO A 103 -0.77 11.48 -15.15
N LEU A 104 0.07 12.00 -16.05
CA LEU A 104 -0.37 12.50 -17.35
C LEU A 104 -0.39 11.42 -18.44
N ARG A 105 0.67 10.62 -18.51
CA ARG A 105 0.89 9.55 -19.50
C ARG A 105 2.10 8.70 -19.13
N VAL A 106 2.20 7.50 -19.72
CA VAL A 106 3.44 6.72 -19.76
C VAL A 106 3.90 6.62 -21.21
N VAL A 107 5.21 6.64 -21.45
CA VAL A 107 5.81 6.42 -22.78
C VAL A 107 7.06 5.56 -22.69
N HIS A 108 7.42 4.89 -23.79
CA HIS A 108 8.64 4.08 -23.88
C HIS A 108 9.62 4.70 -24.88
N GLU A 109 10.54 5.53 -24.38
CA GLU A 109 11.44 6.34 -25.20
C GLU A 109 12.81 6.55 -24.53
N PRO A 110 13.90 6.74 -25.29
CA PRO A 110 15.22 7.11 -24.76
C PRO A 110 15.22 8.37 -23.88
N ILE A 111 16.14 8.44 -22.91
CA ILE A 111 16.47 9.66 -22.17
C ILE A 111 17.40 10.51 -23.04
N GLU A 112 17.01 11.76 -23.28
CA GLU A 112 17.90 12.79 -23.80
C GLU A 112 18.61 13.52 -22.65
N PHE A 113 19.88 13.86 -22.86
CA PHE A 113 20.71 14.53 -21.86
C PHE A 113 21.06 15.96 -22.26
N VAL A 114 21.20 16.85 -21.27
CA VAL A 114 21.72 18.20 -21.43
C VAL A 114 22.89 18.41 -20.46
N HIS A 115 23.95 19.09 -20.88
CA HIS A 115 25.09 19.36 -19.99
C HIS A 115 24.75 20.52 -19.05
N TYR A 116 25.00 20.36 -17.74
CA TYR A 116 24.52 21.28 -16.68
C TYR A 116 24.91 22.76 -16.86
N SER A 117 26.00 23.02 -17.60
CA SER A 117 26.59 24.36 -17.76
C SER A 117 26.99 24.74 -19.19
N ASP A 118 26.84 23.85 -20.18
CA ASP A 118 27.37 24.07 -21.54
C ASP A 118 26.41 23.50 -22.59
N PRO A 119 25.47 24.32 -23.09
CA PRO A 119 24.48 23.89 -24.08
C PRO A 119 25.06 23.42 -25.42
N SER A 120 26.36 23.63 -25.68
CA SER A 120 27.02 23.17 -26.92
C SER A 120 27.42 21.70 -26.88
N LYS A 121 27.52 21.11 -25.68
CA LYS A 121 27.90 19.70 -25.51
C LYS A 121 26.68 18.80 -25.67
N THR A 122 26.84 17.78 -26.50
CA THR A 122 25.85 16.71 -26.71
C THR A 122 26.36 15.38 -26.15
N ARG A 123 25.43 14.50 -25.78
CA ARG A 123 25.64 13.12 -25.35
C ARG A 123 24.61 12.24 -26.03
N GLU A 124 25.02 11.04 -26.44
CA GLU A 124 24.11 10.06 -27.03
C GLU A 124 22.95 9.74 -26.07
N PRO A 125 21.71 9.59 -26.58
CA PRO A 125 20.58 9.14 -25.77
C PRO A 125 20.84 7.80 -25.09
N SER A 126 20.11 7.51 -24.01
CA SER A 126 20.10 6.19 -23.38
C SER A 126 19.46 5.13 -24.28
N GLN A 127 19.46 3.86 -23.87
CA GLN A 127 18.46 2.92 -24.41
C GLN A 127 17.05 3.35 -23.98
N ALA A 128 16.01 2.73 -24.57
CA ALA A 128 14.63 3.04 -24.21
C ALA A 128 14.37 2.77 -22.71
N VAL A 129 13.64 3.70 -22.09
CA VAL A 129 13.15 3.59 -20.72
C VAL A 129 11.64 3.83 -20.72
N CYS A 130 10.94 3.30 -19.73
CA CYS A 130 9.61 3.80 -19.44
C CYS A 130 9.74 5.19 -18.79
N LYS A 131 8.87 6.13 -19.13
CA LYS A 131 8.75 7.44 -18.46
C LYS A 131 7.30 7.69 -18.04
N LEU A 132 7.05 7.74 -16.74
CA LEU A 132 5.79 8.24 -16.19
C LEU A 132 5.86 9.76 -16.10
N TRP A 133 5.10 10.45 -16.93
CA TRP A 133 4.92 11.90 -16.85
C TRP A 133 3.91 12.24 -15.76
N VAL A 134 4.26 13.20 -14.90
CA VAL A 134 3.45 13.63 -13.76
C VAL A 134 3.41 15.15 -13.69
N ARG A 135 2.24 15.69 -13.34
CA ARG A 135 2.06 17.09 -12.95
C ARG A 135 1.91 17.16 -11.44
N PHE A 136 2.65 18.09 -10.84
CA PHE A 136 2.51 18.49 -9.44
C PHE A 136 2.00 19.92 -9.37
N THR A 137 0.98 20.17 -8.56
CA THR A 137 0.51 21.53 -8.25
C THR A 137 0.53 21.73 -6.74
N ASN A 138 1.14 22.82 -6.28
CA ASN A 138 1.12 23.17 -4.86
C ASN A 138 -0.21 23.85 -4.49
N VAL A 139 -0.94 23.25 -3.57
CA VAL A 139 -2.24 23.68 -3.03
C VAL A 139 -2.17 24.03 -1.54
N SER A 140 -0.99 24.45 -1.07
CA SER A 140 -0.84 25.25 0.16
C SER A 140 -1.03 26.74 -0.13
N ASP A 141 -1.30 27.50 0.92
CA ASP A 141 -1.39 28.96 0.90
C ASP A 141 -0.07 29.62 1.36
N ASP A 142 0.84 28.85 1.98
CA ASP A 142 1.95 29.34 2.80
C ASP A 142 3.30 28.62 2.64
N GLN A 143 3.34 27.44 2.00
CA GLN A 143 4.56 26.62 1.90
C GLN A 143 5.16 26.64 0.49
N VAL A 144 6.48 26.78 0.41
CA VAL A 144 7.27 26.47 -0.78
C VAL A 144 7.72 25.01 -0.69
N ILE A 145 7.38 24.19 -1.68
CA ILE A 145 7.58 22.73 -1.65
C ILE A 145 8.23 22.27 -2.95
N SER A 146 9.34 21.55 -2.87
CA SER A 146 9.84 20.73 -3.99
C SER A 146 9.26 19.31 -3.87
N PRO A 147 8.29 18.88 -4.69
CA PRO A 147 7.62 17.59 -4.53
C PRO A 147 8.52 16.39 -4.85
N LEU A 148 9.48 16.59 -5.77
CA LEU A 148 10.42 15.58 -6.23
C LEU A 148 11.80 16.22 -6.42
N ASP A 149 12.83 15.64 -5.80
CA ASP A 149 14.22 16.11 -5.90
C ASP A 149 15.20 14.94 -6.02
N ALA A 150 16.46 15.24 -6.33
CA ALA A 150 17.51 14.24 -6.47
C ALA A 150 17.92 13.54 -5.16
N LYS A 151 17.61 14.09 -3.98
CA LYS A 151 17.83 13.43 -2.69
C LYS A 151 16.79 12.36 -2.42
N LEU A 152 15.54 12.58 -2.84
CA LEU A 152 14.45 11.63 -2.73
C LEU A 152 14.49 10.60 -3.87
N LEU A 153 14.51 11.06 -5.13
CA LEU A 153 14.49 10.18 -6.31
C LEU A 153 15.74 9.32 -6.44
N LEU A 154 16.93 9.81 -6.08
CA LEU A 154 18.17 9.03 -6.12
C LEU A 154 18.56 8.50 -4.72
N ARG A 155 17.55 8.17 -3.87
CA ARG A 155 17.73 7.48 -2.59
C ARG A 155 17.71 5.97 -2.83
N TRP A 156 18.86 5.35 -2.63
CA TRP A 156 19.06 3.91 -2.68
C TRP A 156 19.63 3.45 -1.34
N VAL A 157 19.19 2.29 -0.85
CA VAL A 157 19.74 1.65 0.35
C VAL A 157 20.19 0.25 0.02
N VAL A 158 21.43 -0.06 0.42
CA VAL A 158 22.01 -1.40 0.29
C VAL A 158 21.69 -2.18 1.56
N ASN A 159 20.87 -3.23 1.44
CA ASN A 159 20.56 -4.14 2.53
C ASN A 159 21.24 -5.49 2.27
N SER A 160 22.02 -5.99 3.24
CA SER A 160 22.80 -7.24 3.09
C SER A 160 21.95 -8.50 2.89
N GLN A 161 20.65 -8.46 3.19
CA GLN A 161 19.71 -9.57 2.96
C GLN A 161 18.83 -9.38 1.72
N LEU A 162 18.60 -8.12 1.28
CA LEU A 162 17.62 -7.79 0.24
C LEU A 162 18.22 -7.14 -1.02
N GLY A 163 19.52 -6.84 -1.04
CA GLY A 163 20.20 -6.13 -2.12
C GLY A 163 20.02 -4.61 -2.07
N GLU A 164 20.35 -3.93 -3.16
CA GLU A 164 20.05 -2.50 -3.32
C GLU A 164 18.55 -2.29 -3.55
N ARG A 165 17.95 -1.30 -2.88
CA ARG A 165 16.51 -1.02 -2.95
C ARG A 165 16.22 0.48 -3.00
N SER A 166 15.08 0.79 -3.62
CA SER A 166 14.50 2.11 -3.81
C SER A 166 12.98 2.02 -3.68
N ASN A 167 12.31 3.13 -3.33
CA ASN A 167 10.85 3.26 -3.36
C ASN A 167 10.31 3.73 -4.72
N TYR A 168 11.16 3.78 -5.75
CA TYR A 168 10.80 4.14 -7.12
C TYR A 168 11.04 2.93 -8.02
N TYR A 169 9.95 2.31 -8.49
CA TYR A 169 10.03 1.12 -9.32
C TYR A 169 8.72 0.88 -10.10
N ILE A 170 8.85 0.16 -11.20
CA ILE A 170 7.75 -0.55 -11.86
C ILE A 170 7.74 -1.97 -11.31
N ALA A 171 6.57 -2.52 -11.03
CA ALA A 171 6.38 -3.92 -10.64
C ALA A 171 5.15 -4.52 -11.33
N GLU A 172 5.03 -5.84 -11.30
CA GLU A 172 3.75 -6.50 -11.56
C GLU A 172 2.70 -6.09 -10.49
N PRO A 173 1.39 -6.10 -10.81
CA PRO A 173 0.32 -5.81 -9.86
C PRO A 173 0.30 -6.74 -8.62
N HIS A 174 -0.42 -6.29 -7.59
CA HIS A 174 -0.61 -7.05 -6.35
C HIS A 174 -1.15 -8.46 -6.61
N GLY A 175 -0.54 -9.45 -5.95
CA GLY A 175 -0.96 -10.86 -6.02
C GLY A 175 -0.28 -11.68 -7.11
N VAL A 176 0.58 -11.11 -7.97
CA VAL A 176 1.40 -11.89 -8.90
C VAL A 176 2.67 -12.38 -8.19
N ALA A 177 3.04 -13.65 -8.42
CA ALA A 177 4.11 -14.34 -7.69
C ALA A 177 5.54 -13.93 -8.13
N THR A 178 5.68 -13.34 -9.31
CA THR A 178 6.94 -13.02 -9.97
C THR A 178 7.26 -11.53 -9.86
N GLN A 179 7.64 -11.07 -8.66
CA GLN A 179 7.96 -9.65 -8.42
C GLN A 179 9.29 -9.19 -9.04
N ALA A 180 9.39 -9.31 -10.36
CA ALA A 180 10.31 -8.54 -11.17
C ALA A 180 10.04 -7.05 -10.90
N THR A 181 11.06 -6.35 -10.45
CA THR A 181 11.01 -4.91 -10.16
C THR A 181 12.03 -4.21 -11.03
N THR A 182 11.56 -3.32 -11.89
CA THR A 182 12.40 -2.45 -12.72
C THR A 182 12.53 -1.12 -11.97
N TYR A 183 13.71 -0.78 -11.49
CA TYR A 183 13.92 0.41 -10.66
C TYR A 183 14.01 1.69 -11.50
N GLN A 184 14.16 2.84 -10.84
CA GLN A 184 14.36 4.12 -11.52
C GLN A 184 15.75 4.25 -12.15
N TYR A 185 15.88 5.02 -13.22
CA TYR A 185 17.18 5.28 -13.87
C TYR A 185 18.18 5.91 -12.89
N ARG A 186 19.36 5.31 -12.76
CA ARG A 186 20.40 5.77 -11.83
C ARG A 186 21.40 6.70 -12.49
N LEU A 187 21.02 7.98 -12.60
CA LEU A 187 21.98 9.04 -12.92
C LEU A 187 22.96 9.24 -11.74
N SER A 188 24.25 9.44 -12.04
CA SER A 188 25.26 9.69 -11.00
C SER A 188 25.10 11.10 -10.42
N LYS A 189 25.17 11.23 -9.10
CA LYS A 189 25.06 12.53 -8.39
C LYS A 189 26.22 13.51 -8.67
N VAL A 190 27.25 13.06 -9.40
CA VAL A 190 28.41 13.85 -9.82
C VAL A 190 28.56 13.88 -11.35
N ASP A 191 27.54 13.46 -12.10
CA ASP A 191 27.56 13.56 -13.56
C ASP A 191 27.49 15.04 -14.00
N SER A 192 28.06 15.35 -15.17
CA SER A 192 27.95 16.68 -15.79
C SER A 192 26.74 16.78 -16.74
N TRP A 193 25.81 15.83 -16.64
CA TRP A 193 24.67 15.68 -17.53
C TRP A 193 23.40 15.55 -16.71
N ASP A 194 22.41 16.39 -17.00
CA ASP A 194 21.05 16.31 -16.47
C ASP A 194 20.13 15.65 -17.49
N MET A 195 19.05 15.04 -17.02
CA MET A 195 17.99 14.53 -17.91
C MET A 195 17.15 15.69 -18.45
N LYS A 196 17.08 15.80 -19.77
CA LYS A 196 16.36 16.88 -20.45
C LYS A 196 14.88 16.87 -20.07
N GLY A 197 14.37 18.01 -19.62
CA GLY A 197 12.98 18.20 -19.23
C GLY A 197 12.59 17.61 -17.86
N GLN A 198 13.48 16.91 -17.14
CA GLN A 198 13.15 16.39 -15.81
C GLN A 198 13.21 17.50 -14.74
N SER A 199 14.29 18.29 -14.72
CA SER A 199 14.43 19.49 -13.86
C SER A 199 14.15 19.25 -12.36
N LEU A 200 14.72 18.18 -11.80
CA LEU A 200 14.53 17.78 -10.40
C LEU A 200 14.85 18.90 -9.40
N GLY A 201 14.13 18.93 -8.28
CA GLY A 201 14.36 19.92 -7.21
C GLY A 201 13.70 21.27 -7.46
N LYS A 202 12.81 21.38 -8.46
CA LYS A 202 12.01 22.59 -8.65
C LYS A 202 11.10 22.81 -7.44
N GLU A 203 11.37 23.90 -6.74
CA GLU A 203 10.49 24.44 -5.70
C GLU A 203 9.22 25.04 -6.33
N LEU A 204 8.07 24.76 -5.73
CA LEU A 204 6.77 25.29 -6.10
C LEU A 204 6.24 26.15 -4.95
N GLY A 205 5.96 27.42 -5.20
CA GLY A 205 5.18 28.28 -4.31
C GLY A 205 3.68 27.97 -4.35
N PRO A 206 2.87 28.57 -3.45
CA PRO A 206 1.41 28.48 -3.47
C PRO A 206 0.80 28.69 -4.86
N GLY A 207 0.00 27.72 -5.33
CA GLY A 207 -0.65 27.75 -6.64
C GLY A 207 0.24 27.40 -7.84
N GLU A 208 1.55 27.18 -7.66
CA GLU A 208 2.44 26.86 -8.77
C GLU A 208 2.37 25.39 -9.21
N THR A 209 2.57 25.18 -10.52
CA THR A 209 2.54 23.88 -11.18
C THR A 209 3.89 23.51 -11.80
N TRP A 210 4.18 22.22 -11.88
CA TRP A 210 5.34 21.67 -12.54
C TRP A 210 5.04 20.30 -13.15
N GLU A 211 5.37 20.15 -14.43
CA GLU A 211 5.37 18.88 -15.14
C GLU A 211 6.79 18.33 -15.21
N THR A 212 6.94 17.04 -14.91
CA THR A 212 8.21 16.30 -14.94
C THR A 212 7.93 14.84 -15.26
N TYR A 213 8.97 14.01 -15.29
CA TYR A 213 8.82 12.57 -15.44
C TYR A 213 9.73 11.78 -14.48
N ILE A 214 9.25 10.60 -14.11
CA ILE A 214 10.02 9.58 -13.43
C ILE A 214 10.33 8.51 -14.48
N CYS A 215 11.59 8.13 -14.62
CA CYS A 215 12.05 7.14 -15.61
C CYS A 215 12.51 5.85 -14.94
N SER A 216 12.25 4.71 -15.60
CA SER A 216 12.84 3.43 -15.24
C SER A 216 14.31 3.36 -15.66
N GLU A 217 15.04 2.36 -15.18
CA GLU A 217 16.25 1.88 -15.85
C GLU A 217 15.96 1.41 -17.28
N GLU A 218 17.02 1.19 -18.06
CA GLU A 218 16.93 0.72 -19.44
C GLU A 218 16.25 -0.64 -19.50
N ILE A 219 15.14 -0.72 -20.23
CA ILE A 219 14.31 -1.92 -20.33
C ILE A 219 13.69 -2.03 -21.71
N ARG A 220 13.69 -3.23 -22.29
CA ARG A 220 13.10 -3.46 -23.62
C ARG A 220 11.60 -3.66 -23.52
N LEU A 221 10.86 -3.26 -24.55
CA LEU A 221 9.39 -3.32 -24.56
C LEU A 221 8.86 -4.75 -24.38
N GLU A 222 9.62 -5.73 -24.89
CA GLU A 222 9.35 -7.16 -24.81
C GLU A 222 9.56 -7.75 -23.40
N GLU A 223 10.36 -7.09 -22.55
CA GLU A 223 10.69 -7.54 -21.19
C GLU A 223 9.68 -7.05 -20.14
N LEU A 224 8.90 -6.02 -20.46
CA LEU A 224 7.83 -5.54 -19.60
C LEU A 224 6.70 -6.58 -19.50
N PRO A 225 6.00 -6.69 -18.36
CA PRO A 225 4.76 -7.46 -18.25
C PRO A 225 3.59 -6.68 -18.89
N GLU A 226 2.49 -7.37 -19.22
CA GLU A 226 1.33 -6.74 -19.90
C GLU A 226 0.59 -5.71 -19.03
N SER A 227 0.62 -5.90 -17.71
CA SER A 227 0.03 -5.02 -16.70
C SER A 227 1.08 -4.74 -15.63
N MET A 228 1.13 -3.49 -15.19
CA MET A 228 2.20 -2.94 -14.36
C MET A 228 1.62 -1.98 -13.34
N VAL A 229 2.34 -1.77 -12.24
CA VAL A 229 2.14 -0.65 -11.33
C VAL A 229 3.43 0.15 -11.22
N TRP A 230 3.37 1.45 -11.45
CA TRP A 230 4.44 2.37 -11.09
C TRP A 230 4.27 2.77 -9.64
N ARG A 231 5.31 2.63 -8.83
CA ARG A 231 5.36 3.13 -7.47
C ARG A 231 6.45 4.16 -7.31
N PHE A 232 6.12 5.26 -6.65
CA PHE A 232 7.06 6.34 -6.40
C PHE A 232 6.71 7.09 -5.11
N GLN A 233 7.70 7.77 -4.56
CA GLN A 233 7.57 8.59 -3.35
C GLN A 233 7.58 10.08 -3.74
N ILE A 234 6.77 10.90 -3.06
CA ILE A 234 6.78 12.37 -3.22
C ILE A 234 6.80 13.08 -1.87
N ARG A 235 7.33 14.30 -1.83
CA ARG A 235 7.17 15.23 -0.70
C ARG A 235 5.83 15.96 -0.82
N LYS A 236 5.05 15.96 0.25
CA LYS A 236 3.68 16.52 0.32
C LYS A 236 3.53 17.76 1.22
N GLY A 237 4.65 18.40 1.55
CA GLY A 237 4.76 19.55 2.46
C GLY A 237 5.63 19.27 3.68
N PHE A 238 5.60 20.17 4.66
CA PHE A 238 6.43 20.11 5.86
C PHE A 238 5.59 19.92 7.13
N SER A 239 6.18 19.24 8.11
CA SER A 239 5.63 19.13 9.46
C SER A 239 5.90 20.41 10.28
N PRO A 240 5.22 20.64 11.41
CA PRO A 240 5.48 21.80 12.29
C PRO A 240 6.91 21.89 12.85
N LYS A 241 7.74 20.84 12.71
CA LYS A 241 9.16 20.83 13.07
C LYS A 241 10.08 21.15 11.88
N ASN A 242 9.52 21.61 10.76
CA ASN A 242 10.19 21.84 9.48
C ASN A 242 10.89 20.60 8.88
N HIS A 243 10.50 19.39 9.30
CA HIS A 243 10.88 18.15 8.61
C HIS A 243 9.88 17.93 7.49
N GLY A 244 10.34 17.62 6.27
CA GLY A 244 9.45 17.27 5.19
C GLY A 244 8.61 16.02 5.51
N VAL A 245 7.45 15.91 4.88
CA VAL A 245 6.59 14.74 4.96
C VAL A 245 6.44 14.19 3.55
N THR A 246 6.65 12.88 3.39
CA THR A 246 6.51 12.19 2.11
C THR A 246 5.38 11.17 2.16
N THR A 247 4.99 10.68 0.98
CA THR A 247 3.99 9.63 0.82
C THR A 247 4.30 8.81 -0.43
N MET A 248 3.80 7.57 -0.47
CA MET A 248 3.80 6.76 -1.68
C MET A 248 2.60 7.10 -2.57
N VAL A 249 2.83 6.99 -3.88
CA VAL A 249 1.83 7.04 -4.94
C VAL A 249 2.01 5.78 -5.80
N GLU A 250 0.90 5.20 -6.25
CA GLU A 250 0.84 4.07 -7.17
C GLU A 250 0.03 4.47 -8.42
N VAL A 251 0.51 4.10 -9.61
CA VAL A 251 -0.19 4.34 -10.89
C VAL A 251 -0.19 3.03 -11.67
N PRO A 252 -1.34 2.34 -11.82
CA PRO A 252 -1.44 1.17 -12.68
C PRO A 252 -1.45 1.60 -14.14
N PHE A 253 -0.78 0.82 -14.97
CA PHE A 253 -0.74 1.01 -16.43
C PHE A 253 -0.50 -0.35 -17.12
N SER A 254 -0.75 -0.39 -18.42
CA SER A 254 -0.57 -1.54 -19.29
C SER A 254 0.44 -1.24 -20.40
N LYS A 255 0.89 -2.25 -21.14
CA LYS A 255 1.68 -2.01 -22.36
C LYS A 255 0.93 -1.16 -23.39
N SER A 256 -0.40 -1.29 -23.48
CA SER A 256 -1.21 -0.47 -24.38
C SER A 256 -1.29 1.00 -24.01
N ASP A 257 -0.88 1.39 -22.79
CA ASP A 257 -0.77 2.79 -22.36
C ASP A 257 0.59 3.41 -22.71
N LEU A 258 1.55 2.62 -23.21
CA LEU A 258 2.86 3.09 -23.67
C LEU A 258 2.73 3.71 -25.06
N GLY A 259 2.81 5.04 -25.12
CA GLY A 259 3.01 5.80 -26.37
C GLY A 259 4.46 5.82 -26.83
#